data_AF-A0A4Z0NEP6-F1
#
_entry.id   AF-A0A4Z0NEP6-F1
#
_cell.length_a   1.000
_cell.length_b   1.000
_cell.length_c   1.000
_cell.angle_alpha   90.00
_cell.angle_beta   90.00
_cell.angle_gamma   90.00
#
_symmetry.space_group_name_H-M   'P 1'
#
loop_
_entity.id
_entity.type
_entity.pdbx_description
1 polymer ?
#
loop_
_entity_poly.entity_id
_entity_poly.type
_entity_poly.pdbx_seq_one_letter_code
_entity_poly.pdbx_strand_id
1 'polypeptide(L)'
;MSVRDPILHSVPIAELRPTQMTVGYREVEAKRQRWREIGDGDRETFLGAHMIPVLLGPKKRRYVIDHHHLARALQEEGVENVLTTVVADLHHLEKDAFWVVADHRAWVHPYDADGVRRDVGDLPKRIEDLADDPFRSLAGELRRAGGFAKDTTPFSEFLWADFLRRRIRRKDVKADFSDALEEALALARSKDAMYLPGWCGPHGD
;
A
#
# COMPACT_ATOMS: atom_id res chain seq x y z
N MET A 1 -24.06 12.71 -18.42
CA MET A 1 -24.56 11.47 -17.78
C MET A 1 -23.74 11.27 -16.52
N SER A 2 -24.39 11.37 -15.36
CA SER A 2 -23.77 11.05 -14.06
C SER A 2 -23.38 9.58 -14.10
N VAL A 3 -22.09 9.27 -13.94
CA VAL A 3 -21.58 7.90 -13.88
C VAL A 3 -22.19 7.27 -12.63
N ARG A 4 -23.29 6.55 -12.81
CA ARG A 4 -23.99 5.82 -11.76
C ARG A 4 -23.59 4.37 -11.92
N ASP A 5 -22.81 3.92 -10.95
CA ASP A 5 -22.26 2.59 -10.71
C ASP A 5 -20.91 2.28 -11.39
N PRO A 6 -19.87 1.94 -10.60
CA PRO A 6 -18.59 1.49 -11.14
C PRO A 6 -18.78 0.14 -11.84
N ILE A 7 -18.28 0.04 -13.07
CA ILE A 7 -18.28 -1.23 -13.81
C ILE A 7 -17.25 -2.16 -13.16
N LEU A 8 -17.73 -3.29 -12.63
CA LEU A 8 -16.91 -4.32 -12.01
C LEU A 8 -16.29 -5.21 -13.07
N HIS A 9 -14.96 -5.34 -13.04
CA HIS A 9 -14.25 -6.28 -13.89
C HIS A 9 -13.55 -7.32 -13.02
N SER A 10 -13.88 -8.59 -13.23
CA SER A 10 -13.06 -9.72 -12.76
C SER A 10 -11.79 -9.78 -13.60
N VAL A 11 -10.63 -9.75 -12.94
CA VAL A 11 -9.32 -9.66 -13.58
C VAL A 11 -8.34 -10.61 -12.90
N PRO A 12 -7.51 -11.34 -13.66
CA PRO A 12 -6.46 -12.15 -13.06
C PRO A 12 -5.46 -11.29 -12.30
N ILE A 13 -5.11 -11.66 -11.07
CA ILE A 13 -4.10 -10.91 -10.27
C ILE A 13 -2.77 -10.82 -11.02
N ALA A 14 -2.42 -11.86 -11.79
CA ALA A 14 -1.21 -11.90 -12.62
C ALA A 14 -1.15 -10.82 -13.72
N GLU A 15 -2.27 -10.21 -14.09
CA GLU A 15 -2.33 -9.12 -15.07
C GLU A 15 -2.24 -7.72 -14.45
N LEU A 16 -2.38 -7.61 -13.13
CA LEU A 16 -2.27 -6.35 -12.41
C LEU A 16 -0.84 -5.82 -12.44
N ARG A 17 -0.70 -4.52 -12.68
CA ARG A 17 0.57 -3.78 -12.61
C ARG A 17 0.66 -3.01 -11.30
N PRO A 18 1.63 -3.28 -10.42
CA PRO A 18 1.89 -2.43 -9.26
C PRO A 18 2.22 -0.99 -9.65
N THR A 19 1.86 -0.04 -8.78
CA THR A 19 2.37 1.36 -8.83
C THR A 19 3.24 1.71 -7.62
N GLN A 20 3.58 0.72 -6.79
CA GLN A 20 4.58 0.84 -5.74
C GLN A 20 5.55 -0.33 -5.83
N MET A 21 6.74 -0.18 -5.25
CA MET A 21 7.76 -1.24 -5.28
C MET A 21 7.69 -2.20 -4.10
N THR A 22 7.16 -1.74 -2.97
CA THR A 22 7.24 -2.47 -1.70
C THR A 22 5.91 -2.55 -0.99
N VAL A 23 5.75 -3.58 -0.17
CA VAL A 23 4.68 -3.74 0.81
C VAL A 23 5.30 -4.19 2.14
N GLY A 24 4.54 -4.10 3.22
CA GLY A 24 4.99 -4.67 4.50
C GLY A 24 4.50 -6.11 4.62
N TYR A 25 5.40 -7.09 4.60
CA TYR A 25 5.02 -8.52 4.57
C TYR A 25 4.24 -8.96 5.81
N ARG A 26 4.45 -8.32 6.97
CA ARG A 26 3.63 -8.62 8.17
C ARG A 26 2.16 -8.25 7.97
N GLU A 27 1.89 -7.18 7.23
CA GLU A 27 0.51 -6.77 6.91
C GLU A 27 -0.09 -7.63 5.79
N VAL A 28 0.74 -8.13 4.85
CA VAL A 28 0.32 -9.17 3.89
C VAL A 28 -0.09 -10.43 4.64
N GLU A 29 0.73 -10.94 5.55
CA GLU A 29 0.43 -12.15 6.32
C GLU A 29 -0.81 -12.00 7.20
N ALA A 30 -1.00 -10.84 7.86
CA ALA A 30 -2.23 -10.58 8.60
C ALA A 30 -3.48 -10.62 7.71
N LYS A 31 -3.39 -10.15 6.46
CA LYS A 31 -4.49 -10.24 5.49
C LYS A 31 -4.71 -11.67 5.01
N ARG A 32 -3.66 -12.47 4.86
CA ARG A 32 -3.76 -13.91 4.53
C ARG A 32 -4.47 -14.68 5.65
N GLN A 33 -4.11 -14.43 6.90
CA GLN A 33 -4.77 -15.04 8.06
C GLN A 33 -6.26 -14.69 8.08
N ARG A 34 -6.60 -13.40 7.94
CA ARG A 34 -7.98 -12.96 7.85
C ARG A 34 -8.73 -13.60 6.68
N TRP A 35 -8.09 -13.78 5.54
CA TRP A 35 -8.69 -14.49 4.40
C TRP A 35 -9.03 -15.94 4.72
N ARG A 36 -8.12 -16.66 5.39
CA ARG A 36 -8.35 -18.07 5.79
C ARG A 36 -9.47 -18.23 6.81
N GLU A 37 -9.71 -17.23 7.63
CA GLU A 37 -10.80 -17.19 8.61
C GLU A 37 -12.18 -16.95 7.97
N ILE A 38 -12.22 -16.45 6.73
CA ILE A 38 -13.47 -16.25 5.99
C ILE A 38 -13.92 -17.61 5.45
N GLY A 39 -15.12 -18.04 5.88
CA GLY A 39 -15.75 -19.26 5.39
C GLY A 39 -15.98 -19.20 3.88
N ASP A 40 -15.95 -20.36 3.21
CA ASP A 40 -16.00 -20.44 1.75
C ASP A 40 -17.22 -19.71 1.14
N GLY A 41 -18.38 -19.77 1.81
CA GLY A 41 -19.60 -19.07 1.38
C GLY A 41 -19.54 -17.53 1.45
N ASP A 42 -18.60 -16.98 2.20
CA ASP A 42 -18.46 -15.53 2.42
C ASP A 42 -17.33 -14.90 1.59
N ARG A 43 -16.51 -15.72 0.91
CA ARG A 43 -15.35 -15.27 0.13
C ARG A 43 -15.74 -14.40 -1.06
N GLU A 44 -16.82 -14.74 -1.76
CA GLU A 44 -17.32 -13.94 -2.88
C GLU A 44 -17.80 -12.56 -2.40
N THR A 45 -18.55 -12.53 -1.29
CA THR A 45 -18.99 -11.30 -0.63
C THR A 45 -17.80 -10.44 -0.21
N PHE A 46 -16.76 -11.06 0.35
CA PHE A 46 -15.53 -10.38 0.72
C PHE A 46 -14.85 -9.75 -0.52
N LEU A 47 -14.67 -10.51 -1.60
CA LEU A 47 -14.06 -10.00 -2.83
C LEU A 47 -14.89 -8.89 -3.48
N GLY A 48 -16.23 -8.98 -3.40
CA GLY A 48 -17.17 -7.92 -3.80
C GLY A 48 -16.99 -6.63 -3.02
N ALA A 49 -16.79 -6.73 -1.70
CA ALA A 49 -16.60 -5.57 -0.83
C ALA A 49 -15.19 -4.96 -0.92
N HIS A 50 -14.19 -5.70 -1.41
CA HIS A 50 -12.79 -5.29 -1.45
C HIS A 50 -12.24 -5.19 -2.87
N MET A 51 -12.92 -4.41 -3.71
CA MET A 51 -12.46 -4.12 -5.07
C MET A 51 -11.10 -3.41 -5.06
N ILE A 52 -10.22 -3.81 -5.98
CA ILE A 52 -8.92 -3.18 -6.16
C ILE A 52 -9.06 -1.94 -7.06
N PRO A 53 -8.81 -0.72 -6.56
CA PRO A 53 -8.83 0.47 -7.40
C PRO A 53 -7.63 0.48 -8.35
N VAL A 54 -7.91 0.76 -9.62
CA VAL A 54 -6.91 0.76 -10.68
C VAL A 54 -7.02 1.97 -11.59
N LEU A 55 -5.91 2.36 -12.20
CA LEU A 55 -5.89 3.16 -13.43
C LEU A 55 -5.95 2.22 -14.62
N LEU A 56 -6.76 2.56 -15.63
CA LEU A 56 -6.63 1.92 -16.93
C LEU A 56 -5.57 2.68 -17.74
N GLY A 57 -4.39 2.10 -17.88
CA GLY A 57 -3.24 2.73 -18.55
C GLY A 57 -3.00 2.21 -19.97
N PRO A 58 -1.86 2.59 -20.58
CA PRO A 58 -1.52 2.24 -21.97
C PRO A 58 -1.65 0.74 -22.24
N LYS A 59 -2.12 0.40 -23.45
CA LYS A 59 -2.46 -0.99 -23.84
C LYS A 59 -3.54 -1.62 -22.97
N LYS A 60 -4.42 -0.80 -22.37
CA LYS A 60 -5.52 -1.20 -21.47
C LYS A 60 -5.06 -2.05 -20.28
N ARG A 61 -3.83 -1.82 -19.80
CA ARG A 61 -3.30 -2.49 -18.60
C ARG A 61 -3.85 -1.83 -17.34
N ARG A 62 -4.11 -2.63 -16.30
CA ARG A 62 -4.66 -2.15 -15.02
C ARG A 62 -3.54 -1.93 -14.03
N TYR A 63 -3.37 -0.69 -13.58
CA TYR A 63 -2.33 -0.28 -12.63
C TYR A 63 -2.96 -0.06 -11.26
N VAL A 64 -2.57 -0.88 -10.28
CA VAL A 64 -3.12 -0.88 -8.91
C VAL A 64 -2.65 0.34 -8.17
N ILE A 65 -3.57 1.17 -7.67
CA ILE A 65 -3.24 2.42 -6.95
C ILE A 65 -3.49 2.37 -5.45
N ASP A 66 -4.20 1.34 -4.97
CA ASP A 66 -4.35 1.01 -3.56
C ASP A 66 -4.58 -0.49 -3.42
N HIS A 67 -4.45 -1.01 -2.20
CA HIS A 67 -4.68 -2.40 -1.82
C HIS A 67 -3.64 -3.39 -2.33
N HIS A 68 -2.39 -2.96 -2.57
CA HIS A 68 -1.28 -3.86 -2.96
C HIS A 68 -1.04 -4.97 -1.93
N HIS A 69 -1.14 -4.69 -0.62
CA HIS A 69 -1.05 -5.73 0.41
C HIS A 69 -2.16 -6.77 0.31
N LEU A 70 -3.39 -6.37 -0.05
CA LEU A 70 -4.51 -7.30 -0.24
C LEU A 70 -4.32 -8.10 -1.52
N ALA A 71 -3.98 -7.46 -2.64
CA ALA A 71 -3.67 -8.13 -3.90
C ALA A 71 -2.62 -9.21 -3.69
N ARG A 72 -1.54 -8.86 -2.97
CA ARG A 72 -0.44 -9.77 -2.65
C ARG A 72 -0.88 -10.92 -1.75
N ALA A 73 -1.65 -10.63 -0.70
CA ALA A 73 -2.17 -11.66 0.20
C ALA A 73 -3.06 -12.65 -0.54
N LEU A 74 -4.01 -12.17 -1.35
CA LEU A 74 -4.90 -13.01 -2.14
C LEU A 74 -4.13 -13.87 -3.15
N GLN A 75 -3.09 -13.31 -3.78
CA GLN A 75 -2.22 -14.08 -4.68
C GLN A 75 -1.51 -15.24 -3.96
N GLU A 76 -0.98 -14.99 -2.76
CA GLU A 76 -0.30 -16.02 -1.95
C GLU A 76 -1.26 -17.08 -1.37
N GLU A 77 -2.55 -16.78 -1.33
CA GLU A 77 -3.62 -17.74 -0.98
C GLU A 77 -4.18 -18.48 -2.20
N GLY A 78 -3.60 -18.29 -3.38
CA GLY A 78 -4.01 -18.97 -4.61
C GLY A 78 -5.28 -18.41 -5.25
N VAL A 79 -5.75 -17.24 -4.84
CA VAL A 79 -6.87 -16.56 -5.51
C VAL A 79 -6.40 -16.06 -6.87
N GLU A 80 -7.02 -16.56 -7.94
CA GLU A 80 -6.61 -16.22 -9.30
C GLU A 80 -7.13 -14.85 -9.76
N ASN A 81 -8.37 -14.52 -9.38
CA ASN A 81 -9.09 -13.37 -9.91
C ASN A 81 -9.60 -12.45 -8.79
N VAL A 82 -9.57 -11.15 -9.05
CA VAL A 82 -10.11 -10.11 -8.16
C VAL A 82 -10.99 -9.15 -8.94
N LEU A 83 -11.88 -8.48 -8.23
CA LEU A 83 -12.67 -7.40 -8.81
C LEU A 83 -11.86 -6.10 -8.80
N THR A 84 -11.93 -5.37 -9.89
CA THR A 84 -11.28 -4.06 -10.03
C THR A 84 -12.31 -2.96 -10.30
N THR A 85 -12.02 -1.77 -9.78
CA THR A 85 -12.77 -0.54 -10.08
C THR A 85 -11.83 0.47 -10.75
N VAL A 86 -12.21 0.98 -11.92
CA VAL A 86 -11.39 1.94 -12.68
C VAL A 86 -11.62 3.34 -12.12
N VAL A 87 -10.59 3.88 -11.46
CA VAL A 87 -10.62 5.23 -10.87
C VAL A 87 -10.39 6.31 -11.92
N ALA A 88 -9.54 6.03 -12.91
CA ALA A 88 -9.35 6.88 -14.07
C ALA A 88 -8.98 6.05 -15.31
N ASP A 89 -9.54 6.42 -16.46
CA ASP A 89 -9.17 5.87 -17.75
C ASP A 89 -8.16 6.77 -18.47
N LEU A 90 -6.92 6.29 -18.56
CA LEU A 90 -5.76 6.94 -19.15
C LEU A 90 -5.16 6.10 -20.29
N HIS A 91 -5.91 5.13 -20.84
CA HIS A 91 -5.36 4.17 -21.81
C HIS A 91 -4.93 4.80 -23.14
N HIS A 92 -5.43 6.00 -23.43
CA HIS A 92 -5.16 6.80 -24.62
C HIS A 92 -3.85 7.58 -24.52
N LEU A 93 -3.22 7.65 -23.34
CA LEU A 93 -1.94 8.33 -23.16
C LEU A 93 -0.78 7.47 -23.69
N GLU A 94 0.24 8.14 -24.21
CA GLU A 94 1.56 7.53 -24.39
C GLU A 94 2.18 7.16 -23.04
N LYS A 95 3.09 6.18 -23.04
CA LYS A 95 3.63 5.60 -21.80
C LYS A 95 4.27 6.64 -20.87
N ASP A 96 5.05 7.57 -21.42
CA ASP A 96 5.77 8.57 -20.62
C ASP A 96 4.78 9.59 -20.03
N ALA A 97 3.80 10.03 -20.82
CA ALA A 97 2.73 10.91 -20.35
C ALA A 97 1.87 10.25 -19.25
N PHE A 98 1.60 8.95 -19.37
CA PHE A 98 0.88 8.18 -18.35
C PHE A 98 1.59 8.26 -16.99
N TRP A 99 2.90 8.02 -16.95
CA TRP A 99 3.66 8.06 -15.70
C TRP A 99 3.77 9.47 -15.12
N VAL A 100 3.94 10.50 -15.95
CA VAL A 100 3.92 11.90 -15.49
C VAL A 100 2.59 12.23 -14.80
N VAL A 101 1.47 11.86 -15.41
CA VAL A 101 0.13 12.09 -14.82
C VAL A 101 -0.06 11.30 -13.52
N ALA A 102 0.38 10.04 -13.49
CA ALA A 102 0.22 9.18 -12.33
C ALA A 102 1.08 9.64 -11.14
N ASP A 103 2.32 10.08 -11.37
CA ASP A 103 3.20 10.66 -10.34
C ASP A 103 2.63 11.99 -9.82
N HIS A 104 2.21 12.89 -10.72
CA HIS A 104 1.65 14.20 -10.34
C HIS A 104 0.33 14.09 -9.55
N ARG A 105 -0.41 12.99 -9.71
CA ARG A 105 -1.63 12.72 -8.95
C ARG A 105 -1.41 11.88 -7.70
N ALA A 106 -0.15 11.61 -7.32
CA ALA A 106 0.20 10.77 -6.18
C ALA A 106 -0.45 9.38 -6.25
N TRP A 107 -0.49 8.77 -7.44
CA TRP A 107 -0.96 7.39 -7.66
C TRP A 107 0.17 6.37 -7.73
N VAL A 108 1.42 6.84 -7.67
CA VAL A 108 2.64 6.03 -7.82
C VAL A 108 3.56 6.32 -6.65
N HIS A 109 4.19 5.28 -6.12
CA HIS A 109 5.15 5.34 -5.02
C HIS A 109 6.42 4.57 -5.41
N PRO A 110 7.30 5.14 -6.26
CA PRO A 110 8.48 4.47 -6.80
C PRO A 110 9.65 4.59 -5.81
N TYR A 111 9.51 3.98 -4.64
CA TYR A 111 10.56 3.93 -3.61
C TYR A 111 10.88 2.49 -3.26
N ASP A 112 12.17 2.15 -3.23
CA ASP A 112 12.63 0.80 -2.92
C ASP A 112 12.49 0.45 -1.42
N ALA A 113 12.95 -0.74 -1.04
CA ALA A 113 12.87 -1.24 0.33
C ALA A 113 13.77 -0.47 1.31
N ASP A 114 14.71 0.34 0.84
CA ASP A 114 15.52 1.24 1.66
C ASP A 114 14.91 2.66 1.71
N GLY A 115 13.87 2.94 0.90
CA GLY A 115 13.15 4.21 0.88
C GLY A 115 13.80 5.21 -0.06
N VAL A 116 14.60 4.73 -1.00
CA VAL A 116 15.24 5.55 -2.02
C VAL A 116 14.32 5.62 -3.24
N ARG A 117 14.07 6.84 -3.73
CA ARG A 117 13.27 7.03 -4.95
C ARG A 117 13.99 6.39 -6.15
N ARG A 118 13.24 5.64 -6.95
CA ARG A 118 13.70 4.94 -8.14
C ARG A 118 13.00 5.48 -9.38
N ASP A 119 13.53 5.10 -10.55
CA ASP A 119 12.85 5.38 -11.81
C ASP A 119 11.54 4.58 -11.89
N VAL A 120 10.51 5.13 -12.53
CA VAL A 120 9.23 4.42 -12.71
C VAL A 120 9.37 3.14 -13.54
N GLY A 121 10.42 3.03 -14.35
CA GLY A 121 10.80 1.82 -15.06
C GLY A 121 11.29 0.69 -14.16
N ASP A 122 11.75 1.00 -12.94
CA ASP A 122 12.15 0.03 -11.91
C ASP A 122 10.94 -0.57 -11.17
N LEU A 123 9.72 -0.05 -11.37
CA LEU A 123 8.51 -0.60 -10.75
C LEU A 123 8.32 -2.08 -11.12
N PRO A 124 7.97 -2.93 -10.15
CA PRO A 124 7.69 -4.34 -10.42
C PRO A 124 6.54 -4.47 -11.42
N LYS A 125 6.62 -5.51 -12.27
CA LYS A 125 5.61 -5.75 -13.30
C LYS A 125 4.47 -6.62 -12.79
N ARG A 126 4.67 -7.37 -11.70
CA ARG A 126 3.70 -8.31 -11.14
C ARG A 126 3.56 -8.07 -9.64
N ILE A 127 2.39 -8.39 -9.09
CA ILE A 127 2.13 -8.29 -7.64
C ILE A 127 3.11 -9.14 -6.82
N GLU A 128 3.51 -10.32 -7.32
CA GLU A 128 4.48 -11.21 -6.67
C GLU A 128 5.91 -10.65 -6.60
N ASP A 129 6.21 -9.60 -7.37
CA ASP A 129 7.53 -8.96 -7.38
C ASP A 129 7.63 -7.81 -6.37
N LEU A 130 6.53 -7.47 -5.67
CA LEU A 130 6.56 -6.48 -4.58
C LEU A 130 7.49 -6.94 -3.47
N ALA A 131 8.49 -6.12 -3.13
CA ALA A 131 9.46 -6.45 -2.10
C ALA A 131 8.96 -6.11 -0.68
N ASP A 132 9.58 -6.73 0.33
CA ASP A 132 9.30 -6.41 1.73
C ASP A 132 9.98 -5.11 2.18
N ASP A 133 9.20 -4.21 2.75
CA ASP A 133 9.64 -3.08 3.55
C ASP A 133 9.20 -3.27 5.02
N PRO A 134 10.10 -3.71 5.92
CA PRO A 134 9.80 -3.91 7.33
C PRO A 134 9.33 -2.64 8.03
N PHE A 135 9.78 -1.46 7.61
CA PHE A 135 9.35 -0.19 8.20
C PHE A 135 7.94 0.17 7.75
N ARG A 136 7.52 -0.25 6.55
CA ARG A 136 6.12 -0.13 6.13
C ARG A 136 5.20 -1.01 6.99
N SER A 137 5.66 -2.18 7.41
CA SER A 137 4.96 -2.99 8.41
C SER A 137 4.93 -2.30 9.78
N LEU A 138 6.07 -1.77 10.24
CA LEU A 138 6.18 -1.05 11.51
C LEU A 138 5.24 0.16 11.58
N ALA A 139 5.19 0.97 10.53
CA ALA A 139 4.28 2.11 10.46
C ALA A 139 2.80 1.69 10.46
N GLY A 140 2.46 0.59 9.78
CA GLY A 140 1.10 0.05 9.80
C GLY A 140 0.66 -0.42 11.19
N GLU A 141 1.56 -1.07 11.94
CA GLU A 141 1.32 -1.48 13.33
C GLU A 141 1.31 -0.30 14.28
N LEU A 142 2.20 0.67 14.11
CA LEU A 142 2.21 1.92 14.87
C LEU A 142 0.86 2.64 14.75
N ARG A 143 0.29 2.71 13.56
CA ARG A 143 -1.06 3.28 13.36
C ARG A 143 -2.13 2.48 14.12
N ARG A 144 -2.08 1.14 14.05
CA ARG A 144 -3.03 0.26 14.76
C ARG A 144 -2.93 0.40 16.27
N ALA A 145 -1.72 0.61 16.78
CA ALA A 145 -1.45 0.87 18.19
C ALA A 145 -1.81 2.30 18.65
N GLY A 146 -2.35 3.14 17.75
CA GLY A 146 -2.75 4.51 18.06
C GLY A 146 -1.61 5.52 18.11
N GLY A 147 -0.45 5.21 17.50
CA GLY A 147 0.69 6.13 17.42
C GLY A 147 0.43 7.35 16.53
N PHE A 148 -0.48 7.24 15.57
CA PHE A 148 -0.98 8.36 14.75
C PHE A 148 -2.37 8.05 14.20
N ALA A 149 -3.12 9.09 13.86
CA ALA A 149 -4.46 8.98 13.29
C ALA A 149 -4.43 8.60 11.80
N LYS A 150 -5.52 7.98 11.32
CA LYS A 150 -5.72 7.83 9.88
C LYS A 150 -5.88 9.21 9.25
N ASP A 151 -5.16 9.44 8.17
CA ASP A 151 -5.16 10.69 7.42
C ASP A 151 -5.52 10.43 5.95
N THR A 152 -6.03 11.44 5.25
CA THR A 152 -6.36 11.33 3.81
C THR A 152 -5.17 11.59 2.90
N THR A 153 -4.04 12.03 3.46
CA THR A 153 -2.76 12.19 2.76
C THR A 153 -2.33 10.86 2.13
N PRO A 154 -2.13 10.80 0.80
CA PRO A 154 -1.61 9.61 0.14
C PRO A 154 -0.29 9.15 0.75
N PHE A 155 -0.11 7.84 0.87
CA PHE A 155 1.12 7.23 1.36
C PHE A 155 1.53 7.65 2.78
N SER A 156 0.60 8.07 3.64
CA SER A 156 0.86 8.44 5.05
C SER A 156 1.73 7.41 5.78
N GLU A 157 1.40 6.11 5.71
CA GLU A 157 2.21 5.06 6.32
C GLU A 157 3.64 4.94 5.76
N PHE A 158 3.88 5.33 4.50
CA PHE A 158 5.25 5.38 3.96
C PHE A 158 6.03 6.57 4.49
N LEU A 159 5.39 7.73 4.69
CA LEU A 159 6.03 8.88 5.34
C LEU A 159 6.46 8.54 6.78
N TRP A 160 5.59 7.84 7.51
CA TRP A 160 5.92 7.30 8.84
C TRP A 160 7.04 6.25 8.77
N ALA A 161 6.99 5.32 7.81
CA ALA A 161 8.05 4.33 7.62
C ALA A 161 9.42 4.98 7.31
N ASP A 162 9.42 6.09 6.58
CA ASP A 162 10.61 6.86 6.24
C ASP A 162 11.13 7.70 7.43
N PHE A 163 10.25 8.21 8.27
CA PHE A 163 10.63 8.82 9.55
C PHE A 163 11.32 7.81 10.49
N LEU A 164 10.74 6.62 10.62
CA LEU A 164 11.22 5.56 11.52
C LEU A 164 12.55 4.96 11.06
N ARG A 165 12.74 4.70 9.75
CA ARG A 165 13.99 4.08 9.24
C ARG A 165 15.25 4.90 9.43
N ARG A 166 15.10 6.21 9.64
CA ARG A 166 16.23 7.11 9.95
C ARG A 166 16.61 7.11 11.43
N ARG A 167 15.81 6.47 12.28
CA ARG A 167 15.94 6.52 13.75
C ARG A 167 16.10 5.14 14.38
N ILE A 168 15.41 4.14 13.83
CA ILE A 168 15.47 2.74 14.28
C ILE A 168 16.30 1.94 13.26
N ARG A 169 17.25 1.13 13.74
CA ARG A 169 18.08 0.31 12.84
C ARG A 169 17.25 -0.81 12.24
N ARG A 170 17.37 -1.03 10.93
CA ARG A 170 16.64 -2.08 10.19
C ARG A 170 16.78 -3.48 10.82
N LYS A 171 17.97 -3.80 11.33
CA LYS A 171 18.25 -5.08 11.97
C LYS A 171 17.41 -5.30 13.24
N ASP A 172 17.11 -4.23 13.98
CA ASP A 172 16.35 -4.30 15.24
C ASP A 172 14.87 -4.55 14.91
N VAL A 173 14.31 -3.84 13.93
CA VAL A 173 12.94 -4.09 13.42
C VAL A 173 12.73 -5.54 12.97
N LYS A 174 13.76 -6.16 12.36
CA LYS A 174 13.68 -7.55 11.91
C LYS A 174 13.88 -8.56 13.05
N ALA A 175 14.72 -8.25 14.03
CA ALA A 175 15.07 -9.16 15.12
C ALA A 175 14.02 -9.14 16.25
N ASP A 176 13.57 -7.96 16.65
CA ASP A 176 12.57 -7.76 17.68
C ASP A 176 11.58 -6.66 17.25
N PHE A 177 10.50 -7.11 16.62
CA PHE A 177 9.48 -6.20 16.11
C PHE A 177 8.69 -5.51 17.23
N SER A 178 8.55 -6.16 18.39
CA SER A 178 7.80 -5.61 19.52
C SER A 178 8.57 -4.45 20.16
N ASP A 179 9.86 -4.64 20.42
CA ASP A 179 10.74 -3.58 20.93
C ASP A 179 10.82 -2.39 19.96
N ALA A 180 10.97 -2.67 18.65
CA ALA A 180 10.94 -1.63 17.63
C ALA A 180 9.60 -0.87 17.58
N LEU A 181 8.47 -1.51 17.91
CA LEU A 181 7.16 -0.86 17.99
C LEU A 181 7.04 0.02 19.23
N GLU A 182 7.59 -0.39 20.37
CA GLU A 182 7.65 0.44 21.58
C GLU A 182 8.51 1.69 21.34
N GLU A 183 9.66 1.55 20.70
CA GLU A 183 10.49 2.69 20.30
C GLU A 183 9.76 3.60 19.30
N ALA A 184 9.08 3.02 18.31
CA ALA A 184 8.29 3.78 17.34
C ALA A 184 7.16 4.57 18.00
N LEU A 185 6.50 4.02 19.03
CA LEU A 185 5.47 4.71 19.81
C LEU A 185 6.03 5.89 20.58
N ALA A 186 7.22 5.74 21.18
CA ALA A 186 7.91 6.84 21.85
C ALA A 186 8.27 7.97 20.86
N LEU A 187 8.82 7.61 19.70
CA LEU A 187 9.16 8.57 18.64
C LEU A 187 7.91 9.28 18.08
N ALA A 188 6.80 8.57 17.91
CA ALA A 188 5.56 9.14 17.38
C ALA A 188 4.97 10.24 18.25
N ARG A 189 5.18 10.19 19.58
CA ARG A 189 4.72 11.22 20.53
C ARG A 189 5.65 12.43 20.60
N SER A 190 6.86 12.32 20.05
CA SER A 190 7.86 13.40 20.10
C SER A 190 7.53 14.52 19.12
N LYS A 191 8.10 15.71 19.36
CA LYS A 191 8.01 16.86 18.45
C LYS A 191 8.70 16.62 17.11
N ASP A 192 9.63 15.67 17.04
CA ASP A 192 10.30 15.28 15.79
C ASP A 192 9.34 14.70 14.76
N ALA A 193 8.18 14.19 15.19
CA ALA A 193 7.16 13.63 14.30
C ALA A 193 6.03 14.64 13.97
N MET A 194 6.08 15.87 14.50
CA MET A 194 4.99 16.85 14.42
C MET A 194 4.58 17.22 12.99
N TYR A 195 5.49 17.12 12.03
CA TYR A 195 5.23 17.43 10.62
C TYR A 195 4.54 16.28 9.86
N LEU A 196 4.37 15.11 10.49
CA LEU A 196 3.80 13.93 9.84
C LEU A 196 2.28 13.93 9.89
N PRO A 197 1.62 13.43 8.83
CA PRO A 197 0.17 13.33 8.78
C PRO A 197 -0.38 12.45 9.92
N GLY A 198 -1.45 12.91 10.57
CA GLY A 198 -2.08 12.22 11.68
C GLY A 198 -1.33 12.25 13.01
N TRP A 199 -0.22 13.01 13.14
CA TRP A 199 0.48 13.15 14.41
C TRP A 199 -0.45 13.66 15.53
N CYS A 200 -0.37 13.05 16.71
CA CYS A 200 -1.30 13.28 17.83
C CYS A 200 -0.58 13.48 19.18
N GLY A 201 0.69 13.90 19.16
CA GLY A 201 1.44 14.16 20.39
C GLY A 201 0.99 15.43 21.12
N PRO A 202 1.36 15.60 22.40
CA PRO A 202 1.06 16.82 23.14
C PRO A 202 1.82 18.01 22.52
N HIS A 203 1.10 19.07 22.16
CA HIS A 203 1.70 20.38 21.97
C HIS A 203 2.00 20.95 23.36
N GLY A 204 3.27 21.24 23.64
CA GLY A 204 3.61 22.08 24.78
C GLY A 204 3.21 23.51 24.45
N ASP A 205 2.42 24.13 25.30
CA ASP A 205 2.13 25.58 25.29
C ASP A 205 3.43 26.40 25.36
#